data_AF-A0A954LDD6-F1
#
_entry.id   AF-A0A954LDD6-F1
#
_cell.length_a   1.000
_cell.length_b   1.000
_cell.length_c   1.000
_cell.angle_alpha   90.00
_cell.angle_beta   90.00
_cell.angle_gamma   90.00
#
_symmetry.space_group_name_H-M   'P 1'
#
loop_
_entity.id
_entity.type
_entity.pdbx_description
1 polymer ?
#
loop_
_entity_poly.entity_id
_entity_poly.type
_entity_poly.pdbx_seq_one_letter_code
_entity_poly.pdbx_strand_id
1 'polypeptide(L)'
;GAIDPGCSGFVDIRCQTPVLAEWGQRFILRSSDGVTLGGGVVLDPLPGDRRIREFERRCELAASTQEADRLRGILQTQPSVTLPEAAQRAGVFASSPEELLQSGSLKSQIYMDAAGTHWVHKDWLRRMANALLRAIRAELERQGPKRMLPVEVVRRLPRTFDGSRFGNLAIGQLIESGALVQRGNLIGPADQQVSLTKRQQEGLDLILQAISQQPQTPPTRKELQTMCGRLEPRDVEQLLTLCVEDGLLIPVGNDLHYVPGALESLRMQLATLFETSEGVTLAQMRDAFGMTRKHVVPLAEFFDIHHITERSGDLRIPGARLNNAIGQADC
;
A
#
# COMPACT_ATOMS: atom_id res chain seq x y z
N GLY A 1 -21.72 -10.56 -31.20
CA GLY A 1 -23.03 -10.96 -31.74
C GLY A 1 -22.81 -11.95 -32.87
N ALA A 2 -23.87 -12.37 -33.55
CA ALA A 2 -23.74 -13.07 -34.83
C ALA A 2 -23.22 -12.08 -35.89
N ILE A 3 -22.43 -12.56 -36.85
CA ILE A 3 -22.00 -11.80 -38.03
C ILE A 3 -22.82 -12.34 -39.20
N ASP A 4 -23.64 -11.48 -39.80
CA ASP A 4 -24.49 -11.86 -40.92
C ASP A 4 -23.66 -12.15 -42.19
N PRO A 5 -24.15 -12.98 -43.13
CA PRO A 5 -23.48 -13.23 -44.38
C PRO A 5 -23.13 -11.95 -45.14
N GLY A 6 -21.86 -11.78 -45.52
CA GLY A 6 -21.37 -10.60 -46.24
C GLY A 6 -20.98 -9.42 -45.32
N CYS A 7 -21.25 -9.50 -44.02
CA CYS A 7 -20.82 -8.50 -43.05
C CYS A 7 -19.44 -8.82 -42.47
N SER A 8 -18.84 -7.82 -41.82
CA SER A 8 -17.57 -7.95 -41.10
C SER A 8 -17.74 -7.44 -39.67
N GLY A 9 -16.99 -8.01 -38.75
CA GLY A 9 -17.01 -7.61 -37.35
C GLY A 9 -15.82 -8.19 -36.59
N PHE A 10 -15.58 -7.65 -35.40
CA PHE A 10 -14.52 -8.14 -34.53
C PHE A 10 -14.97 -9.37 -33.74
N VAL A 11 -14.08 -10.35 -33.61
CA VAL A 11 -14.35 -11.62 -32.93
C VAL A 11 -13.16 -12.02 -32.03
N ASP A 12 -13.47 -12.65 -30.91
CA ASP A 12 -12.50 -13.34 -30.06
C ASP A 12 -12.57 -14.84 -30.38
N ILE A 13 -11.49 -15.40 -30.94
CA ILE A 13 -11.42 -16.80 -31.37
C ILE A 13 -10.65 -17.59 -30.31
N ARG A 14 -11.32 -18.54 -29.68
CA ARG A 14 -10.72 -19.46 -28.71
C ARG A 14 -10.42 -20.80 -29.35
N CYS A 15 -9.15 -21.08 -29.57
CA CYS A 15 -8.70 -22.35 -30.12
C CYS A 15 -8.66 -23.43 -29.04
N GLN A 16 -8.99 -24.68 -29.40
CA GLN A 16 -8.89 -25.83 -28.49
C GLN A 16 -7.44 -26.18 -28.17
N THR A 17 -6.53 -25.93 -29.12
CA THR A 17 -5.10 -26.14 -29.00
C THR A 17 -4.36 -24.84 -29.27
N PRO A 18 -3.15 -24.64 -28.70
CA PRO A 18 -2.33 -23.49 -29.03
C PRO A 18 -2.04 -23.43 -30.52
N VAL A 19 -2.17 -22.25 -31.11
CA VAL A 19 -1.85 -21.97 -32.51
C VAL A 19 -0.79 -20.88 -32.58
N LEU A 20 0.12 -20.99 -33.56
CA LEU A 20 1.07 -19.93 -33.84
C LEU A 20 0.40 -18.90 -34.75
N ALA A 21 0.29 -17.67 -34.26
CA ALA A 21 -0.33 -16.57 -34.98
C ALA A 21 0.50 -15.29 -34.81
N GLU A 22 0.39 -14.40 -35.80
CA GLU A 22 1.05 -13.10 -35.80
C GLU A 22 0.05 -12.00 -36.16
N TRP A 23 0.27 -10.79 -35.64
CA TRP A 23 -0.55 -9.64 -36.04
C TRP A 23 -0.54 -9.46 -37.57
N GLY A 24 -1.69 -9.16 -38.15
CA GLY A 24 -1.85 -8.98 -39.60
C GLY A 24 -1.94 -10.27 -40.40
N GLN A 25 -1.74 -11.45 -39.78
CA GLN A 25 -1.85 -12.73 -40.47
C GLN A 25 -3.30 -13.00 -40.89
N ARG A 26 -3.48 -13.39 -42.14
CA ARG A 26 -4.79 -13.80 -42.68
C ARG A 26 -5.09 -15.25 -42.34
N PHE A 27 -6.34 -15.54 -42.02
CA PHE A 27 -6.82 -16.89 -41.78
C PHE A 27 -8.16 -17.14 -42.45
N ILE A 28 -8.51 -18.41 -42.58
CA ILE A 28 -9.81 -18.89 -43.04
C ILE A 28 -10.43 -19.77 -41.97
N LEU A 29 -11.74 -19.67 -41.77
CA LEU A 29 -12.51 -20.55 -40.90
C LEU A 29 -13.26 -21.56 -41.76
N ARG A 30 -13.07 -22.83 -41.44
CA ARG A 30 -13.74 -23.94 -42.10
C ARG A 30 -14.47 -24.79 -41.08
N SER A 31 -15.62 -25.32 -41.47
CA SER A 31 -16.30 -26.38 -40.73
C SER A 31 -15.54 -27.71 -40.86
N SER A 32 -15.92 -28.68 -40.03
CA SER A 32 -15.30 -30.01 -40.01
C SER A 32 -15.49 -30.81 -41.30
N ASP A 33 -16.52 -30.51 -42.08
CA ASP A 33 -16.80 -31.06 -43.41
C ASP A 33 -16.12 -30.29 -44.56
N GLY A 34 -15.32 -29.26 -44.25
CA GLY A 34 -14.49 -28.53 -45.22
C GLY A 34 -15.14 -27.32 -45.87
N VAL A 35 -16.37 -26.97 -45.51
CA VAL A 35 -17.04 -25.76 -46.00
C VAL A 35 -16.38 -24.51 -45.42
N THR A 36 -16.12 -23.50 -46.25
CA THR A 36 -15.56 -22.22 -45.78
C THR A 36 -16.66 -21.36 -45.19
N LEU A 37 -16.54 -21.08 -43.89
CA LEU A 37 -17.48 -20.26 -43.12
C LEU A 37 -17.16 -18.77 -43.24
N GLY A 38 -15.88 -18.44 -43.44
CA GLY A 38 -15.41 -17.06 -43.57
C GLY A 38 -13.89 -16.98 -43.46
N GLY A 39 -13.39 -15.77 -43.23
CA GLY A 39 -11.97 -15.52 -42.98
C GLY A 39 -11.78 -14.25 -42.17
N GLY A 40 -10.52 -13.94 -41.88
CA GLY A 40 -10.20 -12.75 -41.08
C GLY A 40 -8.72 -12.45 -41.05
N VAL A 41 -8.39 -11.46 -40.23
CA VAL A 41 -7.03 -11.00 -39.96
C VAL A 41 -6.83 -11.04 -38.45
N VAL A 42 -5.68 -11.55 -38.01
CA VAL A 42 -5.30 -11.57 -36.60
C VAL A 42 -4.93 -10.16 -36.15
N LEU A 43 -5.57 -9.68 -35.08
CA LEU A 43 -5.34 -8.34 -34.51
C LEU A 43 -4.60 -8.36 -33.16
N ASP A 44 -4.63 -9.48 -32.44
CA ASP A 44 -3.89 -9.70 -31.19
C ASP A 44 -3.65 -11.21 -31.08
N PRO A 45 -2.42 -11.70 -31.32
CA PRO A 45 -2.12 -13.13 -31.36
C PRO A 45 -2.00 -13.79 -29.98
N LEU A 46 -1.86 -13.01 -28.90
CA LEU A 46 -1.64 -13.58 -27.56
C LEU A 46 -2.94 -13.75 -26.79
N PRO A 47 -3.08 -14.84 -26.00
CA PRO A 47 -4.28 -15.08 -25.23
C PRO A 47 -4.57 -13.91 -24.28
N GLY A 48 -5.85 -13.58 -24.15
CA GLY A 48 -6.35 -12.66 -23.13
C GLY A 48 -7.00 -13.43 -21.99
N ASP A 49 -6.51 -13.25 -20.76
CA ASP A 49 -7.07 -13.93 -19.58
C ASP A 49 -8.36 -13.28 -19.06
N ARG A 50 -8.79 -12.17 -19.70
CA ARG A 50 -9.88 -11.33 -19.20
C ARG A 50 -10.78 -10.88 -20.33
N ARG A 51 -12.05 -10.71 -19.99
CA ARG A 51 -13.00 -10.03 -20.86
C ARG A 51 -12.51 -8.60 -21.12
N ILE A 52 -12.24 -8.30 -22.37
CA ILE A 52 -11.84 -6.97 -22.81
C ILE A 52 -13.05 -6.04 -22.68
N ARG A 53 -12.91 -4.98 -21.89
CA ARG A 53 -13.84 -3.85 -21.88
C ARG A 53 -13.61 -3.01 -23.14
N GLU A 54 -14.67 -2.42 -23.69
CA GLU A 54 -14.59 -1.66 -24.96
C GLU A 54 -13.96 -2.49 -26.10
N PHE A 55 -14.43 -3.74 -26.25
CA PHE A 55 -13.87 -4.72 -27.19
C PHE A 55 -13.73 -4.20 -28.62
N GLU A 56 -14.76 -3.52 -29.14
CA GLU A 56 -14.76 -2.92 -30.48
C GLU A 56 -13.65 -1.88 -30.61
N ARG A 57 -13.63 -0.88 -29.74
CA ARG A 57 -12.59 0.18 -29.71
C ARG A 57 -11.18 -0.39 -29.64
N ARG A 58 -10.96 -1.44 -28.85
CA ARG A 58 -9.65 -2.13 -28.82
C ARG A 58 -9.29 -2.68 -30.18
N CYS A 59 -10.23 -3.37 -30.82
CA CYS A 59 -9.98 -3.99 -32.12
C CYS A 59 -9.81 -2.94 -33.21
N GLU A 60 -10.50 -1.81 -33.14
CA GLU A 60 -10.25 -0.64 -34.01
C GLU A 60 -8.81 -0.13 -33.87
N LEU A 61 -8.33 0.07 -32.64
CA LEU A 61 -6.93 0.46 -32.40
C LEU A 61 -5.95 -0.59 -32.90
N ALA A 62 -6.23 -1.88 -32.66
CA ALA A 62 -5.38 -2.99 -33.10
C ALA A 62 -5.39 -3.16 -34.63
N ALA A 63 -6.44 -2.72 -35.32
CA ALA A 63 -6.53 -2.69 -36.78
C ALA A 63 -5.90 -1.43 -37.41
N SER A 64 -5.42 -0.48 -36.60
CA SER A 64 -4.78 0.75 -37.10
C SER A 64 -3.53 0.43 -37.93
N THR A 65 -3.32 1.22 -38.98
CA THR A 65 -2.09 1.14 -39.79
C THR A 65 -0.87 1.69 -39.04
N GLN A 66 -1.07 2.50 -38.01
CA GLN A 66 0.01 3.08 -37.20
C GLN A 66 0.40 2.18 -36.04
N GLU A 67 1.69 1.81 -35.95
CA GLU A 67 2.21 0.96 -34.87
C GLU A 67 1.96 1.55 -33.48
N ALA A 68 2.05 2.88 -33.35
CA ALA A 68 1.81 3.60 -32.11
C ALA A 68 0.38 3.47 -31.57
N ASP A 69 -0.63 3.48 -32.46
CA ASP A 69 -2.03 3.33 -32.04
C ASP A 69 -2.33 1.89 -31.60
N ARG A 70 -1.75 0.90 -32.29
CA ARG A 70 -1.85 -0.51 -31.90
C ARG A 70 -1.23 -0.74 -30.52
N LEU A 71 -0.01 -0.24 -30.31
CA LEU A 71 0.69 -0.32 -29.03
C LEU A 71 -0.11 0.37 -27.91
N ARG A 72 -0.71 1.54 -28.19
CA ARG A 72 -1.63 2.22 -27.26
C ARG A 72 -2.80 1.34 -26.88
N GLY A 73 -3.44 0.68 -27.85
CA GLY A 73 -4.56 -0.23 -27.61
C GLY A 73 -4.21 -1.38 -26.67
N ILE A 74 -3.01 -1.96 -26.83
CA ILE A 74 -2.51 -3.01 -25.93
C ILE A 74 -2.32 -2.48 -24.52
N LEU A 75 -1.63 -1.35 -24.34
CA LEU A 75 -1.36 -0.77 -23.02
C LEU A 75 -2.64 -0.32 -22.29
N GLN A 76 -3.67 0.10 -23.03
CA GLN A 76 -4.94 0.51 -22.45
C GLN A 76 -5.80 -0.67 -21.98
N THR A 77 -5.62 -1.85 -22.56
CA THR A 77 -6.49 -3.00 -22.31
C THR A 77 -5.83 -4.07 -21.47
N GLN A 78 -4.50 -4.19 -21.57
CA GLN A 78 -3.72 -5.01 -20.68
C GLN A 78 -3.32 -4.20 -19.45
N PRO A 79 -3.43 -4.77 -18.24
CA PRO A 79 -3.29 -3.92 -17.08
C PRO A 79 -1.81 -3.64 -16.72
N SER A 80 -0.89 -4.46 -17.21
CA SER A 80 0.54 -4.21 -17.40
C SER A 80 1.06 -5.21 -18.42
N VAL A 81 2.17 -4.86 -19.07
CA VAL A 81 2.83 -5.69 -20.09
C VAL A 81 4.33 -5.47 -20.06
N THR A 82 5.07 -6.49 -20.49
CA THR A 82 6.47 -6.29 -20.90
C THR A 82 6.52 -5.66 -22.29
N LEU A 83 7.63 -4.99 -22.61
CA LEU A 83 7.78 -4.38 -23.93
C LEU A 83 7.80 -5.40 -25.08
N PRO A 84 8.49 -6.56 -24.97
CA PRO A 84 8.42 -7.61 -25.99
C PRO A 84 7.01 -8.15 -26.21
N GLU A 85 6.26 -8.39 -25.13
CA GLU A 85 4.86 -8.83 -25.23
C GLU A 85 4.01 -7.77 -25.93
N ALA A 86 4.14 -6.50 -25.52
CA ALA A 86 3.38 -5.40 -26.11
C ALA A 86 3.66 -5.25 -27.60
N ALA A 87 4.93 -5.34 -28.00
CA ALA A 87 5.38 -5.29 -29.40
C ALA A 87 4.82 -6.46 -30.22
N GLN A 88 4.87 -7.68 -29.68
CA GLN A 88 4.33 -8.88 -30.33
C GLN A 88 2.81 -8.77 -30.51
N ARG A 89 2.08 -8.36 -29.46
CA ARG A 89 0.62 -8.18 -29.52
C ARG A 89 0.22 -7.11 -30.54
N ALA A 90 0.94 -5.99 -30.55
CA ALA A 90 0.66 -4.85 -31.41
C ALA A 90 1.22 -5.00 -32.83
N GLY A 91 1.98 -6.06 -33.14
CA GLY A 91 2.65 -6.20 -34.43
C GLY A 91 3.58 -5.02 -34.74
N VAL A 92 4.43 -4.66 -33.79
CA VAL A 92 5.47 -3.64 -33.97
C VAL A 92 6.69 -4.34 -34.56
N PHE A 93 6.99 -4.06 -35.83
CA PHE A 93 8.07 -4.74 -36.57
C PHE A 93 9.10 -3.77 -37.13
N ALA A 94 8.67 -2.56 -37.50
CA ALA A 94 9.53 -1.60 -38.19
C ALA A 94 10.21 -0.61 -37.25
N SER A 95 9.51 -0.19 -36.18
CA SER A 95 10.02 0.78 -35.20
C SER A 95 10.52 0.08 -33.95
N SER A 96 11.44 0.73 -33.21
CA SER A 96 11.73 0.31 -31.84
C SER A 96 10.49 0.57 -30.96
N PRO A 97 10.00 -0.43 -30.21
CA PRO A 97 8.91 -0.23 -29.27
C PRO A 97 9.22 0.87 -28.24
N GLU A 98 10.47 0.99 -27.81
CA GLU A 98 10.94 2.04 -26.90
C GLU A 98 10.75 3.43 -27.52
N GLU A 99 11.10 3.61 -28.79
CA GLU A 99 10.90 4.87 -29.52
C GLU A 99 9.41 5.23 -29.63
N LEU A 100 8.54 4.23 -29.87
CA LEU A 100 7.08 4.44 -29.92
C LEU A 100 6.50 4.85 -28.56
N LEU A 101 7.07 4.35 -27.45
CA LEU A 101 6.66 4.77 -26.10
C LEU A 101 7.16 6.17 -25.75
N GLN A 102 8.32 6.56 -26.28
CA GLN A 102 8.94 7.87 -26.03
C GLN A 102 8.45 8.96 -26.98
N SER A 103 7.85 8.60 -28.12
CA SER A 103 7.34 9.52 -29.12
C SER A 103 5.82 9.71 -29.01
N GLY A 104 5.37 10.95 -29.23
CA GLY A 104 3.94 11.27 -29.28
C GLY A 104 3.21 11.30 -27.93
N SER A 105 1.88 11.20 -28.00
CA SER A 105 0.97 11.39 -26.86
C SER A 105 0.98 10.25 -25.83
N LEU A 106 1.67 9.14 -26.12
CA LEU A 106 1.75 7.96 -25.25
C LEU A 106 2.64 8.18 -24.04
N LYS A 107 3.76 8.91 -24.20
CA LYS A 107 4.77 9.13 -23.16
C LYS A 107 4.20 9.66 -21.84
N SER A 108 3.20 10.55 -21.90
CA SER A 108 2.55 11.13 -20.72
C SER A 108 1.43 10.26 -20.12
N GLN A 109 1.16 9.10 -20.73
CA GLN A 109 0.04 8.23 -20.37
C GLN A 109 0.50 6.87 -19.85
N ILE A 110 1.80 6.64 -19.74
CA ILE A 110 2.37 5.35 -19.39
C ILE A 110 3.41 5.53 -18.29
N TYR A 111 3.54 4.50 -17.47
CA TYR A 111 4.51 4.46 -16.38
C TYR A 111 5.22 3.11 -16.40
N MET A 112 6.44 3.09 -15.89
CA MET A 112 7.28 1.91 -15.83
C MET A 112 7.47 1.46 -14.38
N ASP A 113 7.60 0.15 -14.15
CA ASP A 113 7.93 -0.37 -12.83
C ASP A 113 9.37 -0.04 -12.43
N ALA A 114 9.70 -0.18 -11.14
CA ALA A 114 11.03 0.14 -10.62
C ALA A 114 12.14 -0.72 -11.26
N ALA A 115 11.81 -1.92 -11.74
CA ALA A 115 12.74 -2.81 -12.41
C ALA A 115 12.98 -2.45 -13.89
N GLY A 116 12.19 -1.54 -14.47
CA GLY A 116 12.30 -1.17 -15.88
C GLY A 116 11.79 -2.23 -16.86
N THR A 117 10.98 -3.17 -16.39
CA THR A 117 10.59 -4.37 -17.16
C THR A 117 9.14 -4.36 -17.62
N HIS A 118 8.27 -3.69 -16.85
CA HIS A 118 6.83 -3.66 -17.11
C HIS A 118 6.33 -2.24 -17.25
N TRP A 119 5.35 -2.07 -18.13
CA TRP A 119 4.69 -0.80 -18.40
C TRP A 119 3.20 -0.89 -18.06
N VAL A 120 2.66 0.21 -17.53
CA VAL A 120 1.25 0.35 -17.17
C VAL A 120 0.69 1.66 -17.74
N HIS A 121 -0.52 1.61 -18.29
CA HIS A 121 -1.23 2.82 -18.70
C HIS A 121 -1.81 3.57 -17.49
N LYS A 122 -1.89 4.91 -17.58
CA LYS A 122 -2.36 5.80 -16.51
C LYS A 122 -3.74 5.43 -15.96
N ASP A 123 -4.61 4.88 -16.80
CA ASP A 123 -5.97 4.51 -16.38
C ASP A 123 -5.96 3.25 -15.50
N TRP A 124 -5.05 2.32 -15.75
CA TRP A 124 -4.84 1.15 -14.89
C TRP A 124 -4.21 1.54 -13.57
N LEU A 125 -3.19 2.41 -13.61
CA LEU A 125 -2.57 2.97 -12.42
C LEU A 125 -3.60 3.73 -11.56
N ARG A 126 -4.48 4.54 -12.17
CA ARG A 126 -5.59 5.22 -11.49
C ARG A 126 -6.59 4.24 -10.88
N ARG A 127 -6.98 3.18 -11.61
CA ARG A 127 -7.88 2.14 -11.08
C ARG A 127 -7.29 1.44 -9.86
N MET A 128 -5.99 1.13 -9.90
CA MET A 128 -5.28 0.54 -8.79
C MET A 128 -5.15 1.52 -7.62
N ALA A 129 -4.82 2.80 -7.87
CA ALA A 129 -4.81 3.83 -6.83
C ALA A 129 -6.17 3.94 -6.12
N ASN A 130 -7.27 3.96 -6.88
CA ASN A 130 -8.63 3.98 -6.30
C ASN A 130 -8.94 2.70 -5.51
N ALA A 131 -8.48 1.54 -5.97
CA ALA A 131 -8.64 0.28 -5.24
C ALA A 131 -7.83 0.26 -3.95
N LEU A 132 -6.60 0.78 -3.98
CA LEU A 132 -5.73 0.93 -2.83
C LEU A 132 -6.33 1.86 -1.79
N LEU A 133 -6.84 3.03 -2.21
CA LEU A 133 -7.49 3.96 -1.28
C LEU A 133 -8.69 3.32 -0.58
N ARG A 134 -9.50 2.53 -1.28
CA ARG A 134 -10.59 1.75 -0.67
C ARG A 134 -10.07 0.70 0.31
N ALA A 135 -9.00 0.00 -0.03
CA ALA A 135 -8.40 -1.00 0.84
C ALA A 135 -7.82 -0.37 2.12
N ILE A 136 -7.18 0.80 2.02
CA ILE A 136 -6.68 1.56 3.18
C ILE A 136 -7.84 1.92 4.12
N ARG A 137 -8.95 2.45 3.57
CA ARG A 137 -10.14 2.80 4.37
C ARG A 137 -10.73 1.60 5.09
N ALA A 138 -10.90 0.48 4.37
CA ALA A 138 -11.42 -0.75 4.96
C ALA A 138 -10.51 -1.29 6.07
N GLU A 139 -9.19 -1.19 5.90
CA GLU A 139 -8.23 -1.63 6.92
C GLU A 139 -8.22 -0.70 8.15
N LEU A 140 -8.36 0.61 7.95
CA LEU A 140 -8.54 1.57 9.06
C LEU A 140 -9.81 1.28 9.86
N GLU A 141 -10.95 1.09 9.17
CA GLU A 141 -12.23 0.72 9.80
C GLU A 141 -12.11 -0.56 10.62
N ARG A 142 -11.34 -1.55 10.14
CA ARG A 142 -11.09 -2.81 10.85
C ARG A 142 -10.26 -2.61 12.13
N GLN A 143 -9.30 -1.68 12.13
CA GLN A 143 -8.39 -1.44 13.26
C GLN A 143 -8.91 -0.40 14.28
N GLY A 144 -10.15 0.06 14.15
CA GLY A 144 -10.79 0.98 15.10
C GLY A 144 -10.57 2.47 14.76
N PRO A 145 -10.40 3.37 15.74
CA PRO A 145 -10.31 4.82 15.50
C PRO A 145 -8.97 5.27 14.88
N LYS A 146 -8.19 4.35 14.32
CA LYS A 146 -6.94 4.69 13.64
C LYS A 146 -7.23 5.49 12.38
N ARG A 147 -6.36 6.45 12.08
CA ARG A 147 -6.50 7.36 10.92
C ARG A 147 -5.38 7.21 9.91
N MET A 148 -4.31 6.51 10.31
CA MET A 148 -3.16 6.20 9.46
C MET A 148 -2.73 4.75 9.68
N LEU A 149 -2.12 4.16 8.66
CA LEU A 149 -1.53 2.83 8.67
C LEU A 149 -0.03 2.93 8.43
N PRO A 150 0.78 1.99 8.97
CA PRO A 150 2.18 1.87 8.58
C PRO A 150 2.35 1.69 7.07
N VAL A 151 3.35 2.36 6.48
CA VAL A 151 3.67 2.29 5.03
C VAL A 151 3.82 0.83 4.58
N GLU A 152 4.43 -0.01 5.41
CA GLU A 152 4.61 -1.43 5.11
C GLU A 152 3.30 -2.22 5.00
N VAL A 153 2.30 -1.87 5.80
CA VAL A 153 0.95 -2.46 5.72
C VAL A 153 0.30 -2.01 4.42
N VAL A 154 0.34 -0.70 4.15
CA VAL A 154 -0.23 -0.12 2.92
C VAL A 154 0.39 -0.75 1.67
N ARG A 155 1.69 -0.98 1.64
CA ARG A 155 2.39 -1.64 0.51
C ARG A 155 1.94 -3.08 0.25
N ARG A 156 1.35 -3.75 1.24
CA ARG A 156 0.84 -5.14 1.13
C ARG A 156 -0.65 -5.21 0.77
N LEU A 157 -1.37 -4.08 0.81
CA LEU A 157 -2.79 -4.01 0.47
C LEU A 157 -3.11 -4.19 -1.02
N PRO A 158 -2.28 -3.73 -1.99
CA PRO A 158 -2.48 -3.98 -3.41
C PRO A 158 -2.46 -5.48 -3.75
N ARG A 159 -3.62 -6.14 -3.66
CA ARG A 159 -3.79 -7.55 -4.06
C ARG A 159 -4.17 -7.71 -5.52
N THR A 160 -4.58 -6.63 -6.18
CA THR A 160 -4.98 -6.67 -7.59
C THR A 160 -3.79 -6.36 -8.48
N PHE A 161 -3.68 -7.13 -9.55
CA PHE A 161 -2.99 -6.77 -10.78
C PHE A 161 -1.61 -6.12 -10.59
N ASP A 162 -0.56 -6.93 -10.51
CA ASP A 162 0.83 -6.47 -10.37
C ASP A 162 1.04 -5.41 -9.28
N GLY A 163 0.24 -5.48 -8.20
CA GLY A 163 0.33 -4.55 -7.08
C GLY A 163 1.72 -4.52 -6.44
N SER A 164 2.46 -5.62 -6.51
CA SER A 164 3.88 -5.68 -6.11
C SER A 164 4.79 -4.79 -6.97
N ARG A 165 4.46 -4.59 -8.25
CA ARG A 165 5.25 -3.77 -9.18
C ARG A 165 4.88 -2.29 -9.08
N PHE A 166 3.59 -2.00 -9.12
CA PHE A 166 3.09 -0.63 -9.29
C PHE A 166 2.48 -0.04 -8.02
N GLY A 167 2.37 -0.78 -6.91
CA GLY A 167 1.76 -0.31 -5.67
C GLY A 167 2.41 0.95 -5.12
N ASN A 168 3.75 1.02 -5.12
CA ASN A 168 4.48 2.23 -4.69
C ASN A 168 4.19 3.44 -5.58
N LEU A 169 4.06 3.22 -6.89
CA LEU A 169 3.72 4.27 -7.83
C LEU A 169 2.29 4.78 -7.62
N ALA A 170 1.34 3.87 -7.32
CA ALA A 170 -0.02 4.23 -6.95
C ALA A 170 -0.08 5.02 -5.64
N ILE A 171 0.71 4.63 -4.63
CA ILE A 171 0.87 5.40 -3.38
C ILE A 171 1.38 6.81 -3.69
N GLY A 172 2.44 6.92 -4.49
CA GLY A 172 3.00 8.21 -4.92
C GLY A 172 1.96 9.11 -5.58
N GLN A 173 1.19 8.58 -6.55
CA GLN A 173 0.12 9.35 -7.20
C GLN A 173 -0.98 9.83 -6.22
N LEU A 174 -1.32 9.01 -5.23
CA LEU A 174 -2.32 9.39 -4.24
C LEU A 174 -1.79 10.48 -3.29
N ILE A 175 -0.49 10.47 -2.98
CA ILE A 175 0.16 11.53 -2.20
C ILE A 175 0.24 12.82 -3.01
N GLU A 176 0.71 12.73 -4.26
CA GLU A 176 0.83 13.88 -5.18
C GLU A 176 -0.52 14.54 -5.46
N SER A 177 -1.59 13.75 -5.58
CA SER A 177 -2.96 14.27 -5.75
C SER A 177 -3.61 14.78 -4.46
N GLY A 178 -2.96 14.60 -3.30
CA GLY A 178 -3.48 14.99 -1.99
C GLY A 178 -4.59 14.08 -1.46
N ALA A 179 -4.81 12.90 -2.04
CA ALA A 179 -5.76 11.91 -1.54
C ALA A 179 -5.23 11.15 -0.32
N LEU A 180 -3.90 10.99 -0.22
CA LEU A 180 -3.20 10.44 0.94
C LEU A 180 -2.23 11.47 1.52
N VAL A 181 -2.04 11.41 2.84
CA VAL A 181 -1.01 12.15 3.57
C VAL A 181 -0.05 11.14 4.18
N GLN A 182 1.26 11.40 4.07
CA GLN A 182 2.30 10.63 4.74
C GLN A 182 2.91 11.44 5.88
N ARG A 183 3.01 10.84 7.07
CA ARG A 183 3.70 11.39 8.25
C ARG A 183 4.72 10.36 8.73
N GLY A 184 5.99 10.57 8.38
CA GLY A 184 7.05 9.58 8.66
C GLY A 184 6.74 8.22 8.02
N ASN A 185 6.61 7.18 8.84
CA ASN A 185 6.28 5.82 8.40
C ASN A 185 4.76 5.54 8.36
N LEU A 186 3.91 6.54 8.49
CA LEU A 186 2.45 6.39 8.52
C LEU A 186 1.82 7.05 7.30
N ILE A 187 0.81 6.41 6.72
CA ILE A 187 0.05 6.89 5.56
C ILE A 187 -1.44 6.78 5.88
N GLY A 188 -2.22 7.82 5.58
CA GLY A 188 -3.66 7.83 5.78
C GLY A 188 -4.41 8.71 4.78
N PRO A 189 -5.75 8.54 4.64
CA PRO A 189 -6.59 9.40 3.82
C PRO A 189 -6.54 10.85 4.30
N ALA A 190 -6.36 11.79 3.36
CA ALA A 190 -6.24 13.22 3.67
C ALA A 190 -7.51 13.82 4.27
N ASP A 191 -8.68 13.38 3.80
CA ASP A 191 -10.00 13.80 4.27
C ASP A 191 -10.34 13.34 5.70
N GLN A 192 -9.61 12.36 6.21
CA GLN A 192 -9.71 11.91 7.60
C GLN A 192 -8.69 12.62 8.50
N GLN A 193 -7.86 13.55 8.01
CA GLN A 193 -6.91 14.31 8.82
C GLN A 193 -7.54 15.59 9.39
N VAL A 194 -7.18 15.94 10.64
CA VAL A 194 -7.68 17.13 11.32
C VAL A 194 -6.81 18.29 10.90
N SER A 195 -7.45 19.37 10.43
CA SER A 195 -6.79 20.65 10.21
C SER A 195 -6.50 21.30 11.56
N LEU A 196 -5.23 21.37 11.92
CA LEU A 196 -4.78 22.04 13.14
C LEU A 196 -4.56 23.54 12.90
N THR A 197 -4.94 24.36 13.88
CA THR A 197 -4.52 25.76 13.89
C THR A 197 -3.00 25.85 14.05
N LYS A 198 -2.38 26.98 13.66
CA LYS A 198 -0.93 27.19 13.84
C LYS A 198 -0.49 26.97 15.31
N ARG A 199 -1.30 27.43 16.26
CA ARG A 199 -1.05 27.26 17.71
C ARG A 199 -1.12 25.80 18.14
N GLN A 200 -2.09 25.04 17.64
CA GLN A 200 -2.20 23.60 17.90
C GLN A 200 -1.06 22.82 17.24
N GLN A 201 -0.64 23.19 16.03
CA GLN A 201 0.50 22.58 15.35
C GLN A 201 1.80 22.81 16.13
N GLU A 202 2.07 24.04 16.57
CA GLU A 202 3.23 24.34 17.44
C GLU A 202 3.21 23.52 18.74
N GLY A 203 2.02 23.35 19.34
CA GLY A 203 1.85 22.50 20.51
C GLY A 203 2.09 21.01 20.22
N LEU A 204 1.58 20.50 19.10
CA LEU A 204 1.79 19.13 18.64
C LEU A 204 3.28 18.84 18.45
N ASP A 205 3.98 19.75 17.76
CA ASP A 205 5.40 19.64 17.49
C ASP A 205 6.22 19.62 18.79
N LEU A 206 5.87 20.47 19.76
CA LEU A 206 6.48 20.48 21.09
C LEU A 206 6.23 19.16 21.86
N ILE A 207 5.01 18.62 21.81
CA ILE A 207 4.67 17.34 22.46
C ILE A 207 5.52 16.21 21.88
N LEU A 208 5.53 16.08 20.55
CA LEU A 208 6.28 15.03 19.85
C LEU A 208 7.79 15.17 20.10
N GLN A 209 8.30 16.39 20.10
CA GLN A 209 9.70 16.67 20.41
C GLN A 209 10.06 16.28 21.84
N ALA A 210 9.26 16.68 22.82
CA ALA A 210 9.51 16.39 24.23
C ALA A 210 9.54 14.88 24.53
N ILE A 211 8.59 14.13 23.97
CA ILE A 211 8.54 12.67 24.10
C ILE A 211 9.72 12.02 23.37
N SER A 212 10.07 12.49 22.17
CA SER A 212 11.16 11.91 21.38
C SER A 212 12.55 12.16 21.96
N GLN A 213 12.74 13.25 22.73
CA GLN A 213 14.00 13.56 23.41
C GLN A 213 14.26 12.67 24.63
N GLN A 214 13.20 12.17 25.27
CA GLN A 214 13.30 11.27 26.43
C GLN A 214 12.47 10.00 26.17
N PRO A 215 12.84 9.18 25.18
CA PRO A 215 12.00 8.08 24.70
C PRO A 215 11.74 6.99 25.75
N GLN A 216 12.67 6.81 26.69
CA GLN A 216 12.55 5.85 27.79
C GLN A 216 11.73 6.41 28.96
N THR A 217 11.88 7.70 29.28
CA THR A 217 11.18 8.34 30.40
C THR A 217 10.39 9.54 29.88
N PRO A 218 9.34 9.31 29.08
CA PRO A 218 8.61 10.40 28.46
C PRO A 218 7.92 11.25 29.54
N PRO A 219 7.80 12.57 29.32
CA PRO A 219 7.10 13.45 30.23
C PRO A 219 5.63 13.02 30.40
N THR A 220 5.07 13.25 31.59
CA THR A 220 3.65 12.98 31.83
C THR A 220 2.75 13.99 31.14
N ARG A 221 1.45 13.67 31.03
CA ARG A 221 0.44 14.59 30.52
C ARG A 221 0.50 15.95 31.24
N LYS A 222 0.66 15.96 32.57
CA LYS A 222 0.78 17.21 33.34
C LYS A 222 2.04 18.01 33.01
N GLU A 223 3.16 17.33 32.81
CA GLU A 223 4.42 17.96 32.41
C GLU A 223 4.28 18.54 30.99
N LEU A 224 3.69 17.79 30.06
CA LEU A 224 3.38 18.26 28.70
C LEU A 224 2.43 19.46 28.71
N GLN A 225 1.38 19.45 29.53
CA GLN A 225 0.48 20.60 29.70
C GLN A 225 1.22 21.85 30.17
N THR A 226 2.18 21.68 31.09
CA THR A 226 3.01 22.77 31.60
C THR A 226 3.96 23.31 30.51
N MET A 227 4.60 22.41 29.76
CA MET A 227 5.50 22.77 28.65
C MET A 227 4.76 23.47 27.52
N CYS A 228 3.56 22.99 27.19
CA CYS A 228 2.68 23.57 26.19
C CYS A 228 1.90 24.77 26.70
N GLY A 229 2.30 25.45 27.79
CA GLY A 229 1.51 26.47 28.55
C GLY A 229 0.87 27.63 27.77
N ARG A 230 1.06 27.67 26.45
CA ARG A 230 0.21 28.37 25.49
C ARG A 230 -1.03 27.59 25.07
N LEU A 231 -1.37 26.43 25.60
CA LEU A 231 -2.56 25.65 25.23
C LEU A 231 -3.37 25.34 26.48
N GLU A 232 -4.69 25.28 26.34
CA GLU A 232 -5.53 24.83 27.44
C GLU A 232 -5.29 23.33 27.69
N PRO A 233 -5.42 22.84 28.93
CA PRO A 233 -5.21 21.42 29.25
C PRO A 233 -6.01 20.47 28.37
N ARG A 234 -7.24 20.86 28.00
CA ARG A 234 -8.12 20.12 27.09
C ARG A 234 -7.57 20.04 25.67
N ASP A 235 -6.95 21.10 25.17
CA ASP A 235 -6.37 21.11 23.82
C ASP A 235 -5.17 20.15 23.75
N VAL A 236 -4.34 20.12 24.81
CA VAL A 236 -3.22 19.16 24.91
C VAL A 236 -3.73 17.71 24.92
N GLU A 237 -4.82 17.43 25.63
CA GLU A 237 -5.46 16.10 25.61
C GLU A 237 -5.98 15.73 24.23
N GLN A 238 -6.61 16.66 23.52
CA GLN A 238 -7.07 16.44 22.15
C GLN A 238 -5.90 16.15 21.20
N LEU A 239 -4.77 16.85 21.34
CA LEU A 239 -3.57 16.59 20.54
C LEU A 239 -2.94 15.23 20.87
N LEU A 240 -2.93 14.81 22.13
CA LEU A 240 -2.45 13.47 22.51
C LEU A 240 -3.35 12.38 21.94
N THR A 241 -4.67 12.53 22.03
CA THR A 241 -5.62 11.61 21.40
C THR A 241 -5.40 11.54 19.89
N LEU A 242 -5.25 12.69 19.23
CA LEU A 242 -4.93 12.75 17.80
C LEU A 242 -3.64 12.01 17.46
N CYS A 243 -2.57 12.20 18.23
CA CYS A 243 -1.32 11.46 18.04
C CYS A 243 -1.50 9.95 18.17
N VAL A 244 -2.36 9.49 19.08
CA VAL A 244 -2.66 8.07 19.26
C VAL A 244 -3.46 7.52 18.08
N GLU A 245 -4.50 8.23 17.65
CA GLU A 245 -5.31 7.86 16.47
C GLU A 245 -4.48 7.86 15.18
N ASP A 246 -3.55 8.81 15.04
CA ASP A 246 -2.63 8.89 13.92
C ASP A 246 -1.48 7.88 14.03
N GLY A 247 -1.36 7.14 15.14
CA GLY A 247 -0.33 6.12 15.38
C GLY A 247 1.07 6.67 15.68
N LEU A 248 1.19 7.97 15.95
CA LEU A 248 2.44 8.64 16.31
C LEU A 248 2.86 8.35 17.75
N LEU A 249 1.91 8.09 18.64
CA LEU A 249 2.12 7.77 20.04
C LEU A 249 1.29 6.55 20.46
N ILE A 250 1.77 5.83 21.47
CA ILE A 250 1.08 4.71 22.12
C ILE A 250 0.83 5.09 23.58
N PRO A 251 -0.42 5.09 24.06
CA PRO A 251 -0.72 5.38 25.46
C PRO A 251 -0.27 4.22 26.34
N VAL A 252 0.40 4.53 27.44
CA VAL A 252 0.88 3.55 28.43
C VAL A 252 0.35 3.98 29.81
N GLY A 253 -0.64 3.24 30.30
CA GLY A 253 -1.43 3.63 31.46
C GLY A 253 -2.22 4.92 31.19
N ASN A 254 -2.44 5.73 32.23
CA ASN A 254 -3.30 6.93 32.14
C ASN A 254 -2.55 8.21 31.76
N ASP A 255 -1.24 8.27 32.02
CA ASP A 255 -0.50 9.55 32.06
C ASP A 255 0.73 9.60 31.14
N LEU A 256 1.12 8.48 30.53
CA LEU A 256 2.32 8.37 29.68
C LEU A 256 1.96 8.02 28.25
N HIS A 257 2.76 8.55 27.32
CA HIS A 257 2.66 8.28 25.89
C HIS A 257 4.06 8.04 25.34
N TYR A 258 4.24 6.93 24.63
CA TYR A 258 5.54 6.56 24.05
C TYR A 258 5.48 6.65 22.54
N VAL A 259 6.59 7.06 21.91
CA VAL A 259 6.75 6.83 20.48
C VAL A 259 6.88 5.32 20.22
N PRO A 260 6.27 4.77 19.15
CA PRO A 260 6.26 3.33 18.90
C PRO A 260 7.65 2.68 18.93
N GLY A 261 8.65 3.32 18.32
CA GLY A 261 10.03 2.80 18.29
C GLY A 261 10.70 2.73 19.66
N ALA A 262 10.35 3.62 20.59
CA ALA A 262 10.89 3.57 21.95
C ALA A 262 10.33 2.40 22.74
N LEU A 263 9.01 2.16 22.61
CA LEU A 263 8.34 1.07 23.27
C LEU A 263 8.84 -0.29 22.76
N GLU A 264 9.08 -0.39 21.45
CA GLU A 264 9.68 -1.57 20.83
C GLU A 264 11.13 -1.82 21.32
N SER A 265 11.93 -0.76 21.47
CA SER A 265 13.27 -0.86 22.07
C SER A 265 13.23 -1.40 23.50
N LEU A 266 12.27 -0.92 24.31
CA LEU A 266 12.06 -1.41 25.68
C LEU A 266 11.62 -2.88 25.72
N ARG A 267 10.76 -3.32 24.79
CA ARG A 267 10.40 -4.73 24.63
C ARG A 267 11.63 -5.59 24.29
N MET A 268 12.48 -5.14 23.38
CA MET A 268 13.71 -5.88 23.02
C MET A 268 14.70 -5.97 24.20
N GLN A 269 14.85 -4.89 24.97
CA GLN A 269 15.65 -4.91 26.21
C GLN A 269 15.07 -5.90 27.23
N LEU A 270 13.74 -5.94 27.36
CA LEU A 270 13.07 -6.92 28.22
C LEU A 270 13.31 -8.36 27.78
N ALA A 271 13.21 -8.62 26.48
CA ALA A 271 13.48 -9.94 25.91
C ALA A 271 14.92 -10.38 26.22
N THR A 272 15.88 -9.46 26.07
CA THR A 272 17.30 -9.70 26.42
C THR A 272 17.45 -10.04 27.90
N LEU A 273 16.71 -9.35 28.78
CA LEU A 273 16.76 -9.62 30.23
C LEU A 273 16.29 -11.05 30.56
N PHE A 274 15.29 -11.55 29.85
CA PHE A 274 14.78 -12.93 30.00
C PHE A 274 15.70 -14.01 29.45
N GLU A 275 16.69 -13.68 28.61
CA GLU A 275 17.71 -14.66 28.19
C GLU A 275 18.59 -15.11 29.37
N THR A 276 18.68 -14.29 30.41
CA THR A 276 19.55 -14.52 31.58
C THR A 276 18.78 -14.78 32.87
N SER A 277 17.44 -14.72 32.86
CA SER A 277 16.59 -14.92 34.03
C SER A 277 15.24 -15.52 33.67
N GLU A 278 14.78 -16.52 34.44
CA GLU A 278 13.47 -17.15 34.24
C GLU A 278 12.29 -16.21 34.58
N GLY A 279 12.56 -15.13 35.32
CA GLY A 279 11.59 -14.09 35.65
C GLY A 279 12.27 -12.83 36.16
N VAL A 280 11.57 -11.70 36.10
CA VAL A 280 12.12 -10.41 36.51
C VAL A 280 11.18 -9.72 37.48
N THR A 281 11.74 -9.21 38.57
CA THR A 281 11.01 -8.35 39.50
C THR A 281 10.82 -6.96 38.88
N LEU A 282 9.84 -6.20 39.40
CA LEU A 282 9.66 -4.81 39.01
C LEU A 282 10.91 -3.95 39.31
N ALA A 283 11.66 -4.26 40.37
CA ALA A 283 12.89 -3.54 40.71
C ALA A 283 14.00 -3.81 39.69
N GLN A 284 14.20 -5.06 39.27
CA GLN A 284 15.16 -5.40 38.21
C GLN A 284 14.80 -4.74 36.88
N MET A 285 13.51 -4.75 36.52
CA MET A 285 13.03 -4.07 35.31
C MET A 285 13.30 -2.56 35.36
N ARG A 286 13.04 -1.94 36.52
CA ARG A 286 13.31 -0.51 36.75
C ARG A 286 14.80 -0.19 36.57
N ASP A 287 15.65 -0.99 37.18
CA ASP A 287 17.10 -0.77 37.19
C ASP A 287 17.69 -1.03 35.79
N ALA A 288 17.20 -2.06 35.09
CA ALA A 288 17.61 -2.37 33.71
C ALA A 288 17.23 -1.27 32.71
N PHE A 289 16.04 -0.68 32.85
CA PHE A 289 15.58 0.39 31.97
C PHE A 289 16.04 1.79 32.41
N GLY A 290 16.70 1.91 33.56
CA GLY A 290 17.14 3.21 34.10
C GLY A 290 15.98 4.17 34.42
N MET A 291 14.82 3.63 34.78
CA MET A 291 13.58 4.40 34.96
C MET A 291 13.23 4.62 36.43
N THR A 292 12.33 5.55 36.70
CA THR A 292 11.72 5.70 38.04
C THR A 292 10.46 4.84 38.16
N ARG A 293 9.98 4.65 39.40
CA ARG A 293 8.72 3.93 39.68
C ARG A 293 7.52 4.50 38.89
N LYS A 294 7.52 5.82 38.67
CA LYS A 294 6.52 6.57 37.90
C LYS A 294 6.37 6.05 36.46
N HIS A 295 7.44 5.53 35.84
CA HIS A 295 7.43 5.07 34.45
C HIS A 295 7.38 3.54 34.34
N VAL A 296 8.15 2.84 35.18
CA VAL A 296 8.24 1.36 35.09
C VAL A 296 6.93 0.67 35.48
N VAL A 297 6.15 1.22 36.41
CA VAL A 297 4.89 0.60 36.83
C VAL A 297 3.87 0.58 35.70
N PRO A 298 3.49 1.73 35.09
CA PRO A 298 2.58 1.73 33.94
C PRO A 298 3.11 0.91 32.75
N LEU A 299 4.42 0.94 32.50
CA LEU A 299 5.04 0.17 31.43
C LEU A 299 4.91 -1.34 31.66
N ALA A 300 5.16 -1.80 32.87
CA ALA A 300 5.03 -3.21 33.23
C ALA A 300 3.57 -3.68 33.13
N GLU A 301 2.62 -2.85 33.59
CA GLU A 301 1.17 -3.12 33.44
C GLU A 301 0.76 -3.18 31.96
N PHE A 302 1.29 -2.28 31.13
CA PHE A 302 1.08 -2.31 29.68
C PHE A 302 1.59 -3.61 29.07
N PHE A 303 2.82 -4.04 29.40
CA PHE A 303 3.36 -5.31 28.92
C PHE A 303 2.53 -6.52 29.36
N ASP A 304 1.99 -6.49 30.59
CA ASP A 304 1.10 -7.54 31.10
C ASP A 304 -0.22 -7.58 30.30
N ILE A 305 -0.85 -6.42 30.07
CA ILE A 305 -2.10 -6.30 29.29
C ILE A 305 -1.90 -6.78 27.84
N HIS A 306 -0.76 -6.49 27.24
CA HIS A 306 -0.44 -6.87 25.87
C HIS A 306 0.18 -8.29 25.74
N HIS A 307 0.18 -9.08 26.82
CA HIS A 307 0.72 -10.44 26.87
C HIS A 307 2.21 -10.53 26.47
N ILE A 308 2.95 -9.43 26.62
CA ILE A 308 4.42 -9.40 26.46
C ILE A 308 5.06 -10.01 27.70
N THR A 309 4.47 -9.76 28.87
CA THR A 309 4.78 -10.41 30.14
C THR A 309 3.55 -11.03 30.76
N GLU A 310 3.77 -11.99 31.65
CA GLU A 310 2.73 -12.53 32.54
C GLU A 310 3.19 -12.44 33.99
N ARG A 311 2.26 -12.12 34.89
CA ARG A 311 2.57 -11.94 36.30
C ARG A 311 2.47 -13.26 37.05
N SER A 312 3.57 -13.68 37.68
CA SER A 312 3.68 -14.88 38.51
C SER A 312 4.20 -14.49 39.90
N GLY A 313 3.27 -14.21 40.82
CA GLY A 313 3.58 -13.66 42.14
C GLY A 313 4.26 -12.28 42.04
N ASP A 314 5.49 -12.19 42.55
CA ASP A 314 6.33 -10.97 42.51
C ASP A 314 7.18 -10.86 41.23
N LEU A 315 7.21 -11.91 40.42
CA LEU A 315 7.95 -11.95 39.16
C LEU A 315 7.02 -11.69 37.98
N ARG A 316 7.62 -11.17 36.91
CA ARG A 316 7.07 -11.25 35.56
C ARG A 316 7.89 -12.23 34.77
N ILE A 317 7.20 -13.10 34.03
CA ILE A 317 7.80 -14.10 33.14
C ILE A 317 7.52 -13.72 31.68
N PRO A 318 8.26 -14.28 30.70
CA PRO A 318 7.95 -14.12 29.28
C PRO A 318 6.50 -14.47 28.95
N GLY A 319 5.76 -13.53 28.36
CA GLY A 319 4.42 -13.78 27.85
C GLY A 319 4.43 -14.29 26.41
N ALA A 320 3.29 -14.79 25.95
CA ALA A 320 3.13 -15.37 24.61
C ALA A 320 3.51 -14.42 23.44
N ARG A 321 3.47 -13.10 23.67
CA ARG A 321 3.77 -12.07 22.67
C ARG A 321 5.11 -11.38 22.89
N LEU A 322 5.98 -11.89 23.76
CA LEU A 322 7.28 -11.28 24.06
C LEU A 322 8.07 -10.97 22.78
N ASN A 323 8.05 -11.85 21.79
CA ASN A 323 8.83 -11.73 20.55
C ASN A 323 8.08 -11.05 19.39
N ASN A 324 6.83 -10.62 19.60
CA ASN A 324 6.06 -9.91 18.59
C ASN A 324 6.34 -8.41 18.69
N ALA A 325 6.58 -7.76 17.55
CA ALA A 325 6.77 -6.32 17.55
C ALA A 325 5.48 -5.60 18.01
N ILE A 326 5.65 -4.55 18.80
CA ILE A 326 4.52 -3.77 19.30
C ILE A 326 3.78 -3.15 18.12
N GLY A 327 2.47 -3.41 18.03
CA GLY A 327 1.61 -2.98 16.93
C GLY A 327 1.34 -4.02 15.84
N GLN A 328 1.99 -5.20 15.88
CA GLN A 328 1.67 -6.31 14.95
C GLN A 328 0.48 -7.17 15.38
N ALA A 329 -0.01 -7.03 16.62
CA ALA A 329 -0.83 -8.06 17.28
C ALA A 329 -2.30 -7.70 17.57
N ASP A 330 -2.84 -6.68 16.90
CA ASP A 330 -4.30 -6.42 16.82
C ASP A 330 -4.90 -6.94 15.49
N CYS A 331 -4.17 -7.80 14.77
CA CYS A 331 -4.63 -8.39 13.51
C CYS A 331 -5.57 -9.57 13.71
#